data_AF-A0A816M3A4-F1
#
_entry.id   AF-A0A816M3A4-F1
#
_cell.length_a   1.000
_cell.length_b   1.000
_cell.length_c   1.000
_cell.angle_alpha   90.00
_cell.angle_beta   90.00
_cell.angle_gamma   90.00
#
_symmetry.space_group_name_H-M   'P 1'
#
loop_
_entity.id
_entity.type
_entity.pdbx_description
1 polymer ?
#
loop_
_entity_poly.entity_id
_entity_poly.type
_entity_poly.pdbx_seq_one_letter_code
_entity_poly.pdbx_strand_id
1 'polypeptide(L)'
;MKIDRSESKKCLPELPVDCKFYIDKVKSCDRKELHELLKPIIVWHIGKCELYHWIDVLNLFDSILEEACTKIGRWMLSCDEPGNGELKTLVLDILHFTTLLIEHSYSRHIYNSTEYLIMLLQSSDLHIVLGVLSLLYILSKHSSFITRLQIDRKQAFVDRLIFLADTWGGRENGFDLARCCSVRNPSDFPEYATNLHFTYTVLSESTPNNGPTV
;
A
#
# COMPACT_ATOMS: atom_id res chain seq x y z
N MET A 1 0.99 10.51 -12.45
CA MET A 1 0.60 10.93 -13.84
C MET A 1 -0.75 11.64 -13.74
N LYS A 2 -0.88 12.90 -14.20
CA LYS A 2 -2.16 13.65 -14.04
C LYS A 2 -3.29 13.06 -14.90
N ILE A 3 -4.48 12.95 -14.33
CA ILE A 3 -5.68 12.49 -15.06
C ILE A 3 -6.14 13.60 -16.01
N ASP A 4 -6.12 13.33 -17.31
CA ASP A 4 -6.57 14.27 -18.34
C ASP A 4 -8.11 14.36 -18.37
N ARG A 5 -8.63 15.59 -18.42
CA ARG A 5 -10.07 15.89 -18.47
C ARG A 5 -10.61 15.89 -19.90
N SER A 6 -9.77 15.68 -20.92
CA SER A 6 -10.15 15.81 -22.33
C SER A 6 -11.23 14.82 -22.80
N GLU A 7 -11.40 13.68 -22.12
CA GLU A 7 -12.47 12.69 -22.45
C GLU A 7 -13.84 12.99 -21.80
N SER A 8 -13.96 13.97 -20.90
CA SER A 8 -15.13 14.12 -20.00
C SER A 8 -16.25 15.06 -20.50
N LYS A 9 -16.43 15.23 -21.81
CA LYS A 9 -17.50 16.09 -22.38
C LYS A 9 -18.91 15.48 -22.40
N LYS A 10 -19.23 14.50 -21.53
CA LYS A 10 -20.61 14.03 -21.34
C LYS A 10 -21.16 14.62 -20.05
N CYS A 11 -22.36 15.20 -20.13
CA CYS A 11 -23.08 15.85 -19.04
C CYS A 11 -23.03 14.99 -17.77
N LEU A 12 -22.15 15.36 -16.83
CA LEU A 12 -21.99 14.64 -15.57
C LEU A 12 -23.26 14.86 -14.72
N PRO A 13 -23.84 13.83 -14.10
CA PRO A 13 -24.89 14.00 -13.11
C PRO A 13 -24.46 14.97 -12.00
N GLU A 14 -25.43 15.72 -11.50
CA GLU A 14 -25.23 16.77 -10.49
C GLU A 14 -24.58 16.19 -9.22
N LEU A 15 -23.49 16.81 -8.77
CA LEU A 15 -22.69 16.36 -7.64
C LEU A 15 -23.48 16.52 -6.34
N PRO A 16 -23.71 15.45 -5.55
CA PRO A 16 -24.38 15.58 -4.26
C PRO A 16 -23.68 16.59 -3.35
N VAL A 17 -24.45 17.39 -2.61
CA VAL A 17 -23.94 18.49 -1.78
C VAL A 17 -22.89 18.01 -0.77
N ASP A 18 -23.14 16.88 -0.11
CA ASP A 18 -22.21 16.28 0.85
C ASP A 18 -20.87 15.89 0.18
N CYS A 19 -20.95 15.36 -1.04
CA CYS A 19 -19.78 14.98 -1.83
C CYS A 19 -18.95 16.22 -2.21
N LYS A 20 -19.62 17.29 -2.65
CA LYS A 20 -18.97 18.56 -2.97
C LYS A 20 -18.30 19.18 -1.76
N PHE A 21 -19.01 19.27 -0.63
CA PHE A 21 -18.45 19.77 0.62
C PHE A 21 -17.20 18.99 1.03
N TYR A 22 -17.23 17.67 0.90
CA TYR A 22 -16.10 16.82 1.24
C TYR A 22 -14.89 17.05 0.32
N ILE A 23 -15.12 17.10 -0.99
CA ILE A 23 -14.08 17.38 -1.98
C ILE A 23 -13.43 18.74 -1.71
N ASP A 24 -14.24 19.78 -1.50
CA ASP A 24 -13.74 21.13 -1.24
C ASP A 24 -12.93 21.19 0.07
N LYS A 25 -13.38 20.47 1.11
CA LYS A 25 -12.65 20.35 2.38
C LYS A 25 -11.29 19.69 2.19
N VAL A 26 -11.24 18.52 1.54
CA VAL A 26 -9.98 17.81 1.25
C VAL A 26 -9.01 18.69 0.46
N LYS A 27 -9.50 19.43 -0.53
CA LYS A 27 -8.68 20.33 -1.35
C LYS A 27 -8.12 21.53 -0.58
N SER A 28 -8.75 21.93 0.52
CA SER A 28 -8.32 23.05 1.35
C SER A 28 -7.34 22.68 2.46
N CYS A 29 -7.23 21.39 2.79
CA CYS A 29 -6.41 20.91 3.89
C CYS A 29 -4.91 20.96 3.58
N ASP A 30 -4.11 21.29 4.59
CA ASP A 30 -2.68 20.95 4.60
C ASP A 30 -2.47 19.44 4.89
N ARG A 31 -1.23 18.96 4.91
CA ARG A 31 -0.94 17.52 5.10
C ARG A 31 -1.36 16.98 6.46
N LYS A 32 -1.24 17.78 7.52
CA LYS A 32 -1.61 17.36 8.89
C LYS A 32 -3.12 17.35 9.04
N GLU A 33 -3.78 18.38 8.53
CA GLU A 33 -5.24 18.45 8.46
C GLU A 33 -5.82 17.33 7.60
N LEU A 34 -5.13 16.97 6.51
CA LEU A 34 -5.53 15.88 5.63
C LEU A 34 -5.47 14.52 6.35
N HIS A 35 -4.41 14.25 7.11
CA HIS A 35 -4.32 13.07 7.96
C HIS A 35 -5.50 12.99 8.93
N GLU A 36 -5.75 14.05 9.69
CA GLU A 36 -6.85 14.11 10.67
C GLU A 36 -8.23 14.00 10.02
N LEU A 37 -8.38 14.47 8.78
CA LEU A 37 -9.61 14.35 8.01
C LEU A 37 -9.86 12.93 7.51
N LEU A 38 -8.84 12.24 7.01
CA LEU A 38 -8.97 10.93 6.38
C LEU A 38 -8.99 9.77 7.38
N LYS A 39 -8.18 9.84 8.44
CA LYS A 39 -8.04 8.81 9.48
C LYS A 39 -9.35 8.26 10.09
N PRO A 40 -10.35 9.08 10.44
CA PRO A 40 -11.59 8.56 11.04
C PRO A 40 -12.50 7.84 10.04
N ILE A 41 -12.22 7.92 8.73
CA ILE A 41 -13.04 7.29 7.70
C ILE A 41 -12.67 5.82 7.58
N ILE A 42 -13.42 4.99 8.30
CA ILE A 42 -13.35 3.53 8.20
C ILE A 42 -14.46 2.94 7.30
N VAL A 43 -15.52 3.71 7.05
CA VAL A 43 -16.69 3.31 6.26
C VAL A 43 -17.06 4.44 5.31
N TRP A 44 -17.50 4.10 4.11
CA TRP A 44 -17.97 5.08 3.13
C TRP A 44 -19.38 5.59 3.49
N HIS A 45 -19.47 6.85 3.89
CA HIS A 45 -20.73 7.49 4.29
C HIS A 45 -21.38 8.34 3.19
N ILE A 46 -20.63 8.65 2.14
CA ILE A 46 -21.14 9.41 1.01
C ILE A 46 -21.94 8.45 0.13
N GLY A 47 -23.06 8.89 -0.46
CA GLY A 47 -23.74 8.08 -1.47
C GLY A 47 -22.80 7.68 -2.62
N LYS A 48 -23.25 6.76 -3.50
CA LYS A 48 -22.45 6.42 -4.68
C LYS A 48 -22.13 7.68 -5.49
N CYS A 49 -20.87 7.84 -5.86
CA CYS A 49 -20.38 9.06 -6.52
C CYS A 49 -19.71 8.76 -7.86
N GLU A 50 -19.55 9.77 -8.69
CA GLU A 50 -18.81 9.64 -9.94
C GLU A 50 -17.36 10.10 -9.75
N LEU A 51 -16.40 9.26 -10.17
CA LEU A 51 -14.98 9.49 -9.92
C LEU A 51 -14.45 10.75 -10.62
N TYR A 52 -15.09 11.22 -11.70
CA TYR A 52 -14.72 12.46 -12.38
C TYR A 52 -14.72 13.68 -11.46
N HIS A 53 -15.62 13.71 -10.46
CA HIS A 53 -15.69 14.81 -9.49
C HIS A 53 -14.49 14.83 -8.53
N TRP A 54 -13.80 13.69 -8.40
CA TRP A 54 -12.68 13.51 -7.48
C TRP A 54 -11.31 13.69 -8.14
N ILE A 55 -11.24 14.04 -9.43
CA ILE A 55 -9.97 14.16 -10.17
C ILE A 55 -8.96 15.06 -9.46
N ASP A 56 -9.39 16.19 -8.91
CA ASP A 56 -8.48 17.12 -8.21
C ASP A 56 -7.93 16.51 -6.91
N VAL A 57 -8.77 15.78 -6.18
CA VAL A 57 -8.38 15.05 -4.96
C VAL A 57 -7.41 13.92 -5.31
N LEU A 58 -7.70 13.16 -6.37
CA LEU A 58 -6.83 12.09 -6.85
C LEU A 58 -5.47 12.63 -7.33
N ASN A 59 -5.44 13.77 -8.03
CA ASN A 59 -4.20 14.42 -8.43
C ASN A 59 -3.39 14.96 -7.22
N LEU A 60 -4.07 15.42 -6.16
CA LEU A 60 -3.43 15.78 -4.90
C LEU A 60 -2.80 14.54 -4.26
N PHE A 61 -3.53 13.43 -4.20
CA PHE A 61 -3.01 12.16 -3.69
C PHE A 61 -1.83 11.65 -4.50
N ASP A 62 -1.89 11.71 -5.82
CA ASP A 62 -0.77 11.36 -6.71
C ASP A 62 0.50 12.11 -6.36
N SER A 63 0.39 13.39 -6.00
CA SER A 63 1.54 14.21 -5.61
C SER A 63 2.20 13.71 -4.32
N ILE A 64 1.39 13.23 -3.36
CA ILE A 64 1.87 12.66 -2.09
C ILE A 64 2.44 11.25 -2.31
N LEU A 65 1.77 10.44 -3.13
CA LEU A 65 2.24 9.10 -3.50
C LEU A 65 3.57 9.16 -4.27
N GLU A 66 3.75 10.15 -5.14
CA GLU A 66 5.01 10.40 -5.86
C GLU A 66 6.16 10.71 -4.91
N GLU A 67 5.94 11.58 -3.93
CA GLU A 67 6.91 11.87 -2.88
C GLU A 67 7.25 10.61 -2.07
N ALA A 68 6.24 9.86 -1.65
CA ALA A 68 6.42 8.60 -0.91
C ALA A 68 7.23 7.58 -1.70
N CYS A 69 7.06 7.53 -3.02
CA CYS A 69 7.76 6.63 -3.93
C CYS A 69 9.18 7.10 -4.31
N THR A 70 9.59 8.32 -3.91
CA THR A 70 10.93 8.82 -4.21
C THR A 70 11.98 7.93 -3.57
N LYS A 71 12.99 7.51 -4.34
CA LYS A 71 14.04 6.62 -3.83
C LYS A 71 15.03 7.37 -2.96
N ILE A 72 15.24 6.88 -1.75
CA ILE A 72 16.31 7.29 -0.85
C ILE A 72 17.43 6.26 -0.93
N GLY A 73 18.59 6.68 -1.42
CA GLY A 73 19.71 5.78 -1.69
C GLY A 73 19.39 4.76 -2.79
N ARG A 74 19.68 3.48 -2.55
CA ARG A 74 19.63 2.45 -3.60
C ARG A 74 18.29 1.70 -3.68
N TRP A 75 17.58 1.52 -2.57
CA TRP A 75 16.45 0.61 -2.49
C TRP A 75 15.29 1.07 -1.60
N MET A 76 15.48 2.08 -0.76
CA MET A 76 14.48 2.53 0.20
C MET A 76 13.55 3.56 -0.45
N LEU A 77 12.25 3.47 -0.18
CA LEU A 77 11.30 4.52 -0.55
C LEU A 77 11.27 5.61 0.51
N SER A 78 10.92 6.83 0.13
CA SER A 78 10.83 7.97 1.05
C SER A 78 9.90 7.69 2.24
N CYS A 79 8.78 7.00 2.02
CA CYS A 79 7.87 6.61 3.08
C CYS A 79 8.41 5.52 4.03
N ASP A 80 9.45 4.79 3.63
CA ASP A 80 10.11 3.78 4.46
C ASP A 80 11.17 4.39 5.38
N GLU A 81 11.59 5.63 5.13
CA GLU A 81 12.61 6.28 5.94
C GLU A 81 12.10 6.49 7.38
N PRO A 82 12.88 6.13 8.42
CA PRO A 82 12.45 6.27 9.81
C PRO A 82 12.03 7.69 10.21
N GLY A 83 12.56 8.72 9.53
CA GLY A 83 12.19 10.13 9.74
C GLY A 83 10.83 10.53 9.16
N ASN A 84 10.27 9.75 8.23
CA ASN A 84 9.09 10.10 7.45
C ASN A 84 7.81 9.39 7.94
N GLY A 85 7.71 9.16 9.25
CA GLY A 85 6.55 8.51 9.86
C GLY A 85 5.21 9.20 9.52
N GLU A 86 5.18 10.55 9.51
CA GLU A 86 3.97 11.31 9.13
C GLU A 86 3.56 11.04 7.67
N LEU A 87 4.52 11.02 6.74
CA LEU A 87 4.28 10.71 5.33
C LEU A 87 3.74 9.29 5.17
N LYS A 88 4.34 8.32 5.87
CA LYS A 88 3.89 6.93 5.84
C LYS A 88 2.44 6.78 6.28
N THR A 89 2.07 7.41 7.39
CA THR A 89 0.69 7.36 7.89
C THR A 89 -0.27 8.00 6.89
N LEU A 90 0.10 9.15 6.31
CA LEU A 90 -0.72 9.81 5.30
C LEU A 90 -0.91 8.95 4.03
N VAL A 91 0.13 8.22 3.60
CA VAL A 91 0.02 7.27 2.48
C VAL A 91 -0.98 6.16 2.79
N LEU A 92 -0.95 5.60 4.01
CA LEU A 92 -1.91 4.58 4.43
C LEU A 92 -3.35 5.11 4.40
N ASP A 93 -3.58 6.32 4.91
CA ASP A 93 -4.92 6.95 4.88
C ASP A 93 -5.39 7.19 3.44
N ILE A 94 -4.49 7.64 2.56
CA ILE A 94 -4.78 7.85 1.14
C ILE A 94 -5.14 6.54 0.46
N LEU A 95 -4.37 5.46 0.68
CA LEU A 95 -4.65 4.14 0.12
C LEU A 95 -6.00 3.59 0.63
N HIS A 96 -6.27 3.75 1.93
CA HIS A 96 -7.53 3.32 2.53
C HIS A 96 -8.72 4.11 1.97
N PHE A 97 -8.63 5.44 1.97
CA PHE A 97 -9.66 6.31 1.42
C PHE A 97 -9.92 6.03 -0.06
N THR A 98 -8.87 5.87 -0.86
CA THR A 98 -8.99 5.57 -2.29
C THR A 98 -9.66 4.21 -2.50
N THR A 99 -9.40 3.23 -1.64
CA THR A 99 -10.09 1.93 -1.68
C THR A 99 -11.59 2.10 -1.50
N LEU A 100 -12.01 2.83 -0.48
CA LEU A 100 -13.44 3.11 -0.22
C LEU A 100 -14.08 3.92 -1.36
N LEU A 101 -13.40 4.96 -1.84
CA LEU A 101 -13.87 5.79 -2.95
C LEU A 101 -14.09 4.94 -4.22
N ILE A 102 -13.14 4.07 -4.57
CA ILE A 102 -13.24 3.20 -5.75
C ILE A 102 -14.33 2.14 -5.58
N GLU A 103 -14.54 1.61 -4.38
CA GLU A 103 -15.60 0.64 -4.11
C GLU A 103 -16.99 1.25 -4.36
N HIS A 104 -17.19 2.51 -3.93
CA HIS A 104 -18.46 3.22 -3.98
C HIS A 104 -18.59 4.22 -5.15
N SER A 105 -17.78 4.08 -6.21
CA SER A 105 -17.83 4.99 -7.36
C SER A 105 -18.14 4.33 -8.70
N TYR A 106 -18.58 5.17 -9.64
CA TYR A 106 -18.69 4.87 -11.07
C TYR A 106 -17.55 5.52 -11.87
N SER A 107 -17.46 5.21 -13.17
CA SER A 107 -16.44 5.78 -14.08
C SER A 107 -14.99 5.52 -13.66
N ARG A 108 -14.74 4.40 -12.98
CA ARG A 108 -13.43 4.00 -12.40
C ARG A 108 -12.28 3.79 -13.38
N HIS A 109 -12.57 3.76 -14.68
CA HIS A 109 -11.54 3.65 -15.71
C HIS A 109 -10.57 4.85 -15.73
N ILE A 110 -10.97 5.99 -15.16
CA ILE A 110 -10.13 7.19 -15.09
C ILE A 110 -9.02 7.10 -14.03
N TYR A 111 -9.11 6.17 -13.08
CA TYR A 111 -8.07 5.99 -12.07
C TYR A 111 -6.77 5.52 -12.74
N ASN A 112 -5.71 6.33 -12.64
CA ASN A 112 -4.46 6.12 -13.38
C ASN A 112 -3.18 6.23 -12.53
N SER A 113 -3.30 6.12 -11.20
CA SER A 113 -2.17 6.20 -10.25
C SER A 113 -1.39 4.88 -10.15
N THR A 114 -1.44 4.06 -11.19
CA THR A 114 -1.00 2.66 -11.19
C THR A 114 0.51 2.49 -10.98
N GLU A 115 1.29 3.45 -11.46
CA GLU A 115 2.75 3.47 -11.31
C GLU A 115 3.17 3.53 -9.84
N TYR A 116 2.55 4.43 -9.06
CA TYR A 116 2.83 4.55 -7.63
C TYR A 116 2.42 3.28 -6.87
N LEU A 117 1.32 2.63 -7.25
CA LEU A 117 0.93 1.36 -6.65
C LEU A 117 1.99 0.26 -6.89
N ILE A 118 2.54 0.16 -8.10
CA ILE A 118 3.61 -0.80 -8.42
C ILE A 118 4.86 -0.51 -7.59
N MET A 119 5.20 0.77 -7.41
CA MET A 119 6.36 1.19 -6.61
C MET A 119 6.16 0.88 -5.14
N LEU A 120 5.00 1.19 -4.56
CA LEU A 120 4.69 0.96 -3.14
C LEU A 120 4.63 -0.53 -2.77
N LEU A 121 4.41 -1.45 -3.72
CA LEU A 121 4.59 -2.89 -3.47
C LEU A 121 6.03 -3.29 -3.13
N GLN A 122 7.01 -2.38 -3.32
CA GLN A 122 8.41 -2.57 -2.94
C GLN A 122 8.73 -1.98 -1.57
N SER A 123 7.74 -1.39 -0.88
CA SER A 123 7.93 -0.83 0.45
C SER A 123 8.41 -1.89 1.44
N SER A 124 9.27 -1.47 2.36
CA SER A 124 9.71 -2.32 3.48
C SER A 124 8.64 -2.49 4.57
N ASP A 125 7.63 -1.61 4.60
CA ASP A 125 6.52 -1.67 5.54
C ASP A 125 5.35 -2.50 4.96
N LEU A 126 5.04 -3.61 5.62
CA LEU A 126 3.98 -4.53 5.18
C LEU A 126 2.58 -3.89 5.22
N HIS A 127 2.35 -2.88 6.06
CA HIS A 127 1.07 -2.16 6.07
C HIS A 127 0.85 -1.38 4.77
N ILE A 128 1.91 -0.77 4.21
CA ILE A 128 1.83 -0.08 2.92
C ILE A 128 1.52 -1.10 1.82
N VAL A 129 2.25 -2.22 1.79
CA VAL A 129 2.00 -3.31 0.83
C VAL A 129 0.56 -3.81 0.94
N LEU A 130 0.06 -4.06 2.15
CA LEU A 130 -1.31 -4.51 2.38
C LEU A 130 -2.34 -3.48 1.89
N GLY A 131 -2.13 -2.18 2.16
CA GLY A 131 -2.99 -1.11 1.68
C GLY A 131 -3.07 -1.07 0.15
N VAL A 132 -1.95 -1.26 -0.53
CA VAL A 132 -1.91 -1.37 -2.00
C VAL A 132 -2.67 -2.62 -2.48
N LEU A 133 -2.45 -3.78 -1.83
CA LEU A 133 -3.15 -5.02 -2.18
C LEU A 133 -4.66 -4.92 -1.99
N SER A 134 -5.13 -4.26 -0.92
CA SER A 134 -6.56 -4.00 -0.70
C SER A 134 -7.16 -3.14 -1.81
N LEU A 135 -6.47 -2.07 -2.22
CA LEU A 135 -6.91 -1.24 -3.34
C LEU A 135 -6.93 -2.03 -4.66
N LEU A 136 -5.88 -2.81 -4.94
CA LEU A 136 -5.80 -3.67 -6.12
C LEU A 136 -6.92 -4.71 -6.14
N TYR A 137 -7.28 -5.29 -5.00
CA TYR A 137 -8.40 -6.21 -4.87
C TYR A 137 -9.72 -5.55 -5.27
N ILE A 138 -10.02 -4.36 -4.73
CA ILE A 138 -11.25 -3.62 -5.07
C ILE A 138 -11.27 -3.21 -6.55
N LEU A 139 -10.14 -2.72 -7.08
CA LEU A 139 -9.99 -2.39 -8.49
C LEU A 139 -10.25 -3.61 -9.38
N SER A 140 -9.75 -4.79 -9.00
CA SER A 140 -9.92 -6.03 -9.76
C SER A 140 -11.35 -6.58 -9.65
N LYS A 141 -11.93 -6.57 -8.46
CA LYS A 141 -13.27 -7.10 -8.19
C LYS A 141 -14.36 -6.28 -8.86
N HIS A 142 -14.25 -4.96 -8.80
CA HIS A 142 -15.34 -4.10 -9.23
C HIS A 142 -15.09 -3.41 -10.57
N SER A 143 -13.89 -3.48 -11.17
CA SER A 143 -13.64 -2.88 -12.47
C SER A 143 -12.80 -3.78 -13.36
N SER A 144 -12.88 -3.60 -14.68
CA SER A 144 -11.96 -4.26 -15.62
C SER A 144 -10.57 -3.61 -15.66
N PHE A 145 -10.08 -3.16 -14.50
CA PHE A 145 -8.80 -2.48 -14.33
C PHE A 145 -7.64 -3.33 -14.85
N ILE A 146 -7.49 -4.56 -14.34
CA ILE A 146 -6.38 -5.46 -14.73
C ILE A 146 -6.38 -5.75 -16.23
N THR A 147 -7.56 -5.90 -16.84
CA THR A 147 -7.68 -6.18 -18.29
C THR A 147 -7.31 -4.96 -19.15
N ARG A 148 -7.51 -3.74 -18.65
CA ARG A 148 -7.18 -2.50 -19.36
C ARG A 148 -5.76 -2.00 -19.13
N LEU A 149 -5.03 -2.57 -18.16
CA LEU A 149 -3.65 -2.18 -17.91
C LEU A 149 -2.80 -2.45 -19.14
N GLN A 150 -1.88 -1.53 -19.43
CA GLN A 150 -0.80 -1.76 -20.38
C GLN A 150 -0.03 -3.03 -20.01
N ILE A 151 0.39 -3.78 -21.02
CA ILE A 151 1.03 -5.09 -20.85
C ILE A 151 2.23 -4.99 -19.89
N ASP A 152 3.08 -3.97 -20.05
CA ASP A 152 4.26 -3.77 -19.22
C ASP A 152 3.91 -3.52 -17.74
N ARG A 153 2.90 -2.69 -17.47
CA ARG A 153 2.43 -2.41 -16.10
C ARG A 153 1.78 -3.63 -15.47
N LYS A 154 1.01 -4.39 -16.26
CA LYS A 154 0.41 -5.65 -15.82
C LYS A 154 1.50 -6.66 -15.45
N GLN A 155 2.53 -6.80 -16.28
CA GLN A 155 3.66 -7.68 -15.99
C GLN A 155 4.38 -7.25 -14.72
N ALA A 156 4.65 -5.95 -14.56
CA ALA A 156 5.29 -5.41 -13.37
C ALA A 156 4.50 -5.70 -12.07
N PHE A 157 3.16 -5.61 -12.10
CA PHE A 157 2.33 -6.04 -10.97
C PHE A 157 2.47 -7.54 -10.71
N VAL A 158 2.35 -8.37 -11.74
CA VAL A 158 2.43 -9.83 -11.61
C VAL A 158 3.78 -10.24 -11.03
N ASP A 159 4.88 -9.71 -11.54
CA ASP A 159 6.23 -9.99 -11.03
C ASP A 159 6.32 -9.64 -9.54
N ARG A 160 5.83 -8.46 -9.14
CA ARG A 160 5.84 -8.04 -7.73
C ARG A 160 4.97 -8.92 -6.84
N LEU A 161 3.80 -9.32 -7.30
CA LEU A 161 2.92 -10.22 -6.57
C LEU A 161 3.52 -11.62 -6.43
N ILE A 162 4.19 -12.13 -7.46
CA ILE A 162 4.94 -13.38 -7.39
C ILE A 162 6.06 -13.26 -6.37
N PHE A 163 6.86 -12.19 -6.40
CA PHE A 163 7.90 -11.96 -5.39
C PHE A 163 7.36 -11.89 -3.96
N LEU A 164 6.15 -11.34 -3.75
CA LEU A 164 5.52 -11.32 -2.44
C LEU A 164 4.95 -12.68 -2.02
N ALA A 165 4.49 -13.49 -2.98
CA ALA A 165 3.95 -14.81 -2.74
C ALA A 165 5.04 -15.89 -2.62
N ASP A 166 6.21 -15.66 -3.22
CA ASP A 166 7.36 -16.53 -3.14
C ASP A 166 7.80 -16.65 -1.69
N THR A 167 8.08 -17.88 -1.28
CA THR A 167 8.61 -18.16 0.04
C THR A 167 10.10 -17.82 0.05
N TRP A 168 10.47 -16.76 0.77
CA TRP A 168 11.87 -16.38 0.92
C TRP A 168 12.51 -17.24 2.01
N GLY A 169 13.27 -18.26 1.58
CA GLY A 169 13.96 -19.18 2.49
C GLY A 169 13.04 -20.17 3.19
N GLY A 170 13.62 -20.96 4.09
CA GLY A 170 12.93 -22.05 4.81
C GLY A 170 13.28 -23.43 4.27
N ARG A 171 12.87 -24.47 5.03
CA ARG A 171 13.17 -25.88 4.76
C ARG A 171 12.76 -26.32 3.35
N GLU A 172 11.63 -25.85 2.86
CA GLU A 172 11.06 -26.19 1.55
C GLU A 172 11.89 -25.64 0.38
N ASN A 173 12.67 -24.56 0.59
CA ASN A 173 13.56 -23.97 -0.41
C ASN A 173 15.02 -24.41 -0.24
N GLY A 174 15.27 -25.44 0.57
CA GLY A 174 16.60 -26.04 0.77
C GLY A 174 17.54 -25.23 1.67
N PHE A 175 17.09 -24.11 2.23
CA PHE A 175 17.90 -23.23 3.07
C PHE A 175 17.16 -22.85 4.37
N ASP A 176 17.35 -23.68 5.39
CA ASP A 176 16.76 -23.53 6.71
C ASP A 176 17.56 -22.56 7.60
N LEU A 177 16.89 -21.89 8.55
CA LEU A 177 17.51 -20.97 9.53
C LEU A 177 18.63 -21.63 10.33
N ALA A 178 18.46 -22.92 10.70
CA ALA A 178 19.52 -23.68 11.36
C ALA A 178 20.76 -23.87 10.46
N ARG A 179 20.56 -23.95 9.14
CA ARG A 179 21.63 -24.03 8.15
C ARG A 179 22.36 -22.69 8.03
N CYS A 180 21.66 -21.55 8.09
CA CYS A 180 22.27 -20.21 8.15
C CYS A 180 23.28 -20.07 9.30
N CYS A 181 22.96 -20.64 10.47
CA CYS A 181 23.83 -20.57 11.66
C CYS A 181 25.04 -21.53 11.60
N SER A 182 25.05 -22.48 10.67
CA SER A 182 26.13 -23.48 10.51
C SER A 182 27.03 -23.23 9.29
N VAL A 183 26.59 -22.35 8.37
CA VAL A 183 27.39 -21.89 7.24
C VAL A 183 28.57 -21.04 7.75
N ARG A 184 29.79 -21.41 7.36
CA ARG A 184 31.03 -20.71 7.74
C ARG A 184 31.58 -19.81 6.64
N ASN A 185 31.21 -20.06 5.38
CA ASN A 185 31.67 -19.30 4.23
C ASN A 185 30.53 -18.47 3.62
N PRO A 186 30.76 -17.19 3.30
CA PRO A 186 29.75 -16.33 2.68
C PRO A 186 29.20 -16.85 1.33
N SER A 187 29.98 -17.66 0.61
CA SER A 187 29.60 -18.22 -0.70
C SER A 187 28.59 -19.35 -0.63
N ASP A 188 28.32 -19.90 0.56
CA ASP A 188 27.33 -20.97 0.74
C ASP A 188 25.91 -20.40 0.97
N PHE A 189 25.78 -19.08 1.12
CA PHE A 189 24.50 -18.40 1.18
C PHE A 189 23.93 -18.23 -0.24
N PRO A 190 22.63 -18.48 -0.46
CA PRO A 190 21.98 -18.17 -1.71
C PRO A 190 22.04 -16.66 -1.99
N GLU A 191 22.18 -16.27 -3.26
CA GLU A 191 22.26 -14.84 -3.66
C GLU A 191 21.02 -14.02 -3.25
N TYR A 192 19.89 -14.68 -3.02
CA TYR A 192 18.65 -14.05 -2.55
C TYR A 192 18.58 -13.80 -1.03
N ALA A 193 19.50 -14.36 -0.23
CA ALA A 193 19.53 -14.19 1.22
C ALA A 193 20.14 -12.84 1.60
N THR A 194 19.32 -11.79 1.64
CA THR A 194 19.77 -10.40 1.80
C THR A 194 19.57 -9.80 3.19
N ASN A 195 18.57 -10.26 3.95
CA ASN A 195 18.24 -9.72 5.28
C ASN A 195 18.06 -10.86 6.30
N LEU A 196 18.74 -10.75 7.45
CA LEU A 196 18.57 -11.66 8.59
C LEU A 196 17.89 -10.92 9.75
N HIS A 197 16.64 -11.26 10.03
CA HIS A 197 15.93 -10.80 11.22
C HIS A 197 16.00 -11.86 12.31
N PHE A 198 16.58 -11.53 13.46
CA PHE A 198 16.51 -12.36 14.66
C PHE A 198 15.70 -11.64 15.73
N THR A 199 14.78 -12.36 16.36
CA THR A 199 14.11 -11.95 17.59
C THR A 199 14.53 -12.91 18.68
N TYR A 200 15.10 -12.37 19.76
CA TYR A 200 15.50 -13.16 20.92
C TYR A 200 14.39 -13.11 21.97
N THR A 201 13.87 -14.29 22.33
CA THR A 201 12.95 -14.45 23.45
C THR A 201 13.72 -15.11 24.58
N VAL A 202 13.90 -14.41 25.70
CA VAL A 202 14.38 -15.03 26.94
C VAL A 202 13.25 -15.95 27.43
N LEU A 203 13.47 -17.26 27.37
CA LEU A 203 12.66 -18.20 28.13
C LEU A 203 12.97 -17.94 29.61
N SER A 204 12.08 -17.24 30.30
CA SER A 204 12.12 -17.17 31.76
C SER A 204 11.94 -18.60 32.29
N GLU A 205 12.99 -19.17 32.89
CA GLU A 205 12.92 -20.47 33.55
C GLU A 205 11.80 -20.44 34.60
N SER A 206 10.70 -21.14 34.32
CA SER A 206 9.68 -21.40 35.32
C SER A 206 10.29 -22.29 36.39
N THR A 207 10.55 -21.71 37.57
CA THR A 207 11.01 -22.41 38.77
C THR A 207 10.21 -23.69 39.03
N PRO A 208 10.85 -24.84 39.32
CA PRO A 208 10.14 -26.08 39.63
C PRO A 208 9.36 -25.92 40.93
N ASN A 209 8.05 -26.14 40.85
CA ASN A 209 7.10 -26.07 41.95
C ASN A 209 7.31 -27.31 42.85
N ASN A 210 8.05 -27.16 43.95
CA ASN A 210 8.11 -28.16 45.02
C ASN A 210 6.78 -28.18 45.78
N GLY A 211 5.89 -29.10 45.43
CA GLY A 211 4.71 -29.42 46.23
C GLY A 211 5.08 -30.13 47.54
N PRO A 212 4.34 -29.93 48.64
CA PRO A 212 4.69 -30.49 49.94
C PRO A 212 4.39 -32.00 50.01
N THR A 213 5.31 -32.72 50.62
CA THR A 213 5.17 -34.11 51.07
C THR A 213 4.10 -34.25 52.15
N VAL A 214 3.28 -35.31 52.03
CA VAL A 214 2.53 -35.92 53.14
C VAL A 214 3.23 -37.20 53.53
#